data_AF-A0A841R531-F1
#
_entry.id   AF-A0A841R531-F1
#
_cell.length_a   1.000
_cell.length_b   1.000
_cell.length_c   1.000
_cell.angle_alpha   90.00
_cell.angle_beta   90.00
_cell.angle_gamma   90.00
#
_symmetry.space_group_name_H-M   'P 1'
#
loop_
_entity.id
_entity.type
_entity.pdbx_description
1 polymer ?
#
loop_
_entity_poly.entity_id
_entity_poly.type
_entity_poly.pdbx_seq_one_letter_code
_entity_poly.pdbx_strand_id
1 'polypeptide(L)'
;MEQLLPEELEIENDIENLGPVSAEKRNKIEGLIDAAKKNKAISLRIASYDLEKIKEKAGKEGIPYQTLINSILHKYITNQLLEKDEIIKTFSVMQKMKV
;
A
#
# COMPACT_ATOMS: atom_id res chain seq x y z
N MET A 1 21.41 -28.78 4.19
CA MET A 1 21.92 -27.57 3.53
C MET A 1 20.70 -26.76 3.15
N GLU A 2 20.62 -25.54 3.66
CA GLU A 2 19.51 -24.62 3.40
C GLU A 2 19.56 -24.24 1.92
N GLN A 3 18.48 -24.56 1.19
CA GLN A 3 18.39 -24.25 -0.24
C GLN A 3 18.02 -22.78 -0.36
N LEU A 4 18.82 -22.03 -1.12
CA LEU A 4 18.58 -20.61 -1.37
C LEU A 4 17.22 -20.41 -2.05
N LEU A 5 16.54 -19.33 -1.68
CA LEU A 5 15.31 -18.91 -2.34
C LEU A 5 15.60 -18.55 -3.80
N PRO A 6 14.61 -18.64 -4.71
CA PRO A 6 14.79 -18.32 -6.12
C PRO A 6 15.37 -16.91 -6.35
N GLU A 7 14.97 -15.93 -5.52
CA GLU A 7 15.50 -14.57 -5.62
C GLU A 7 16.96 -14.48 -5.17
N GLU A 8 17.37 -15.27 -4.18
CA GLU A 8 18.76 -15.28 -3.67
C GLU A 8 19.72 -15.89 -4.68
N LEU A 9 19.30 -16.97 -5.36
CA LEU A 9 20.07 -17.61 -6.42
C LEU A 9 20.26 -16.68 -7.63
N GLU A 10 19.23 -15.89 -7.96
CA GLU A 10 19.32 -14.89 -9.03
C GLU A 10 20.32 -13.79 -8.68
N ILE A 11 20.30 -13.30 -7.43
CA ILE A 11 21.28 -12.32 -6.94
C ILE A 11 22.70 -12.89 -6.97
N GLU A 12 22.89 -14.14 -6.53
CA GLU A 12 24.21 -14.79 -6.49
C GLU A 12 24.80 -14.96 -7.90
N ASN A 13 23.99 -15.37 -8.88
CA ASN A 13 24.44 -15.53 -10.27
C ASN A 13 24.77 -14.19 -10.94
N ASP A 14 24.12 -13.10 -10.52
CA ASP A 14 24.32 -11.78 -11.12
C ASP A 14 25.41 -10.94 -10.40
N ILE A 15 26.06 -11.49 -9.37
CA ILE A 15 27.17 -10.83 -8.63
C ILE A 15 28.26 -10.32 -9.56
N GLU A 16 28.62 -11.09 -10.60
CA GLU A 16 29.66 -10.71 -11.55
C GLU A 16 29.29 -9.49 -12.41
N ASN A 17 27.99 -9.22 -12.57
CA ASN A 17 27.47 -8.07 -13.32
C ASN A 17 27.16 -6.86 -12.43
N LEU A 18 27.31 -6.98 -11.10
CA LEU A 18 27.11 -5.87 -10.16
C LEU A 18 28.29 -4.88 -10.23
N GLY A 19 28.21 -3.97 -11.20
CA GLY A 19 29.09 -2.81 -11.29
C GLY A 19 28.53 -1.58 -10.57
N PRO A 20 29.38 -0.58 -10.26
CA PRO A 20 28.89 0.71 -9.82
C PRO A 20 27.96 1.30 -10.89
N VAL A 21 26.72 1.57 -10.52
CA VAL A 21 25.77 2.31 -11.36
C VAL A 21 26.38 3.64 -11.79
N SER A 22 26.29 3.94 -13.10
CA SER A 22 26.70 5.23 -13.67
C SER A 22 26.13 6.39 -12.86
N ALA A 23 26.91 7.49 -12.74
CA ALA A 23 26.52 8.69 -12.01
C ALA A 23 25.13 9.21 -12.46
N GLU A 24 24.81 9.13 -13.75
CA GLU A 24 23.49 9.51 -14.27
C GLU A 24 22.37 8.58 -13.77
N LYS A 25 22.61 7.27 -13.76
CA LYS A 25 21.62 6.28 -13.29
C LYS A 25 21.40 6.41 -11.78
N ARG A 26 22.45 6.68 -11.00
CA ARG A 26 22.34 7.01 -9.56
C ARG A 26 21.49 8.25 -9.33
N ASN A 27 21.85 9.37 -9.96
CA ASN A 27 21.10 10.62 -9.82
C ASN A 27 19.62 10.47 -10.19
N LYS A 28 19.30 9.66 -11.21
CA LYS A 28 17.91 9.36 -11.59
C LYS A 28 17.17 8.56 -10.51
N ILE A 29 17.80 7.51 -9.97
CA ILE A 29 17.22 6.68 -8.91
C ILE A 29 17.03 7.52 -7.64
N GLU A 30 18.03 8.30 -7.25
CA GLU A 30 17.96 9.21 -6.10
C GLU A 30 16.85 10.25 -6.27
N GLY A 31 16.74 10.88 -7.45
CA GLY A 31 15.68 11.84 -7.75
C GLY A 31 14.27 11.23 -7.68
N LEU A 32 14.09 9.97 -8.09
CA LEU A 32 12.82 9.25 -7.97
C LEU A 32 12.48 8.95 -6.50
N ILE A 33 13.47 8.50 -5.73
CA ILE A 33 13.32 8.23 -4.29
C ILE A 33 12.96 9.53 -3.54
N ASP A 34 13.65 10.62 -3.85
CA ASP A 34 13.41 11.92 -3.23
C ASP A 34 12.04 12.49 -3.61
N ALA A 35 11.61 12.33 -4.87
CA ALA A 35 10.27 12.70 -5.29
C ALA A 35 9.19 11.90 -4.54
N ALA A 36 9.39 10.59 -4.35
CA ALA A 36 8.47 9.74 -3.60
C ALA A 36 8.42 10.08 -2.10
N LYS A 37 9.53 10.59 -1.53
CA LYS A 37 9.61 11.00 -0.12
C LYS A 37 8.95 12.35 0.18
N LYS A 38 8.54 13.13 -0.83
CA LYS A 38 7.89 14.43 -0.65
C LYS A 38 6.46 14.28 -0.12
N ASN A 39 6.36 13.96 1.16
CA ASN A 39 5.10 14.00 1.89
C ASN A 39 4.74 15.45 2.24
N LYS A 40 3.48 15.83 2.02
CA LYS A 40 2.93 17.10 2.50
C LYS A 40 2.03 16.84 3.70
N ALA A 41 2.27 17.55 4.80
CA ALA A 41 1.37 17.55 5.93
C ALA A 41 0.11 18.34 5.58
N ILE A 42 -1.06 17.78 5.92
CA ILE A 42 -2.36 18.46 5.78
C ILE A 42 -3.05 18.51 7.13
N SER A 43 -3.81 19.58 7.38
CA SER A 43 -4.70 19.69 8.54
C SER A 43 -6.11 19.27 8.13
N LEU A 44 -6.72 18.35 8.87
CA LEU A 44 -8.09 17.87 8.63
C LEU A 44 -8.94 18.15 9.86
N ARG A 45 -10.13 18.75 9.66
CA ARG A 45 -11.17 18.82 10.69
C ARG A 45 -12.16 17.68 10.49
N ILE A 46 -12.47 16.99 11.57
CA ILE A 46 -13.38 15.85 11.60
C ILE A 46 -14.23 15.95 12.86
N ALA A 47 -15.48 15.47 12.80
CA ALA A 47 -16.34 15.45 13.97
C ALA A 47 -15.73 14.56 15.06
N SER A 48 -15.88 14.97 16.33
CA SER A 48 -15.34 14.20 17.46
C SER A 48 -15.87 12.76 17.48
N TYR A 49 -17.16 12.60 17.17
CA TYR A 49 -17.80 11.28 17.08
C TYR A 49 -17.12 10.38 16.03
N ASP A 50 -16.85 10.91 14.83
CA ASP A 50 -16.21 10.15 13.75
C ASP A 50 -14.77 9.78 14.12
N LEU A 51 -14.04 10.72 14.76
CA LEU A 51 -12.68 10.46 15.23
C LEU A 51 -12.64 9.30 16.25
N GLU A 52 -13.60 9.23 17.16
CA GLU A 52 -13.70 8.11 18.10
C GLU A 52 -13.97 6.78 17.37
N LYS A 53 -14.88 6.78 16.40
CA LYS A 53 -15.15 5.58 15.58
C LYS A 53 -13.95 5.12 14.77
N ILE A 54 -13.17 6.04 14.22
CA ILE A 54 -11.93 5.72 13.51
C ILE A 54 -10.92 5.10 14.48
N LYS A 55 -10.75 5.67 15.68
CA LYS A 55 -9.87 5.11 16.71
C LYS A 55 -10.29 3.72 17.15
N GLU A 56 -11.59 3.49 17.35
CA GLU A 56 -12.16 2.18 17.69
C GLU A 56 -11.81 1.15 16.60
N LYS A 57 -12.01 1.51 15.33
CA LYS A 57 -11.72 0.63 14.18
C LYS A 57 -10.23 0.35 14.02
N ALA A 58 -9.39 1.37 14.16
CA ALA A 58 -7.93 1.23 14.11
C ALA A 58 -7.40 0.34 15.25
N GLY A 59 -7.97 0.49 16.45
CA GLY A 59 -7.66 -0.36 17.60
C GLY A 59 -8.01 -1.83 17.37
N LYS A 60 -9.15 -2.13 16.71
CA LYS A 60 -9.52 -3.49 16.31
C LYS A 60 -8.55 -4.11 15.29
N GLU A 61 -7.99 -3.28 14.40
CA GLU A 61 -6.99 -3.69 13.41
C GLU A 61 -5.56 -3.70 13.96
N GLY A 62 -5.34 -3.25 15.21
CA GLY A 62 -4.02 -3.19 15.83
C GLY A 62 -3.09 -2.12 15.24
N ILE A 63 -3.65 -1.11 14.57
CA ILE A 63 -2.88 -0.06 13.88
C ILE A 63 -3.19 1.34 14.45
N PRO A 64 -2.29 2.32 14.30
CA PRO A 64 -2.60 3.71 14.62
C PRO A 64 -3.75 4.26 13.78
N TYR A 65 -4.58 5.12 14.36
CA TYR A 65 -5.72 5.70 13.64
C TYR A 65 -5.29 6.57 12.46
N GLN A 66 -4.11 7.23 12.54
CA GLN A 66 -3.54 7.96 11.41
C GLN A 66 -3.16 7.03 10.26
N THR A 67 -2.63 5.84 10.57
CA THR A 67 -2.31 4.81 9.57
C THR A 67 -3.56 4.31 8.89
N LEU A 68 -4.65 4.10 9.64
CA LEU A 68 -5.95 3.73 9.07
C LEU A 68 -6.47 4.82 8.12
N ILE A 69 -6.43 6.08 8.52
CA ILE A 69 -6.85 7.22 7.67
C ILE A 69 -6.03 7.25 6.37
N ASN A 70 -4.70 7.13 6.46
CA ASN A 70 -3.83 7.11 5.28
C ASN A 70 -4.12 5.93 4.36
N SER A 71 -4.36 4.74 4.94
CA SER A 71 -4.70 3.53 4.19
C SER A 71 -6.01 3.69 3.42
N ILE A 72 -7.03 4.28 4.05
CA ILE A 72 -8.31 4.58 3.40
C ILE A 72 -8.12 5.56 2.25
N LEU A 73 -7.39 6.65 2.45
CA LEU A 73 -7.11 7.63 1.39
C LEU A 73 -6.37 6.98 0.21
N HIS A 74 -5.37 6.14 0.49
CA HIS A 74 -4.64 5.43 -0.56
C HIS A 74 -5.56 4.49 -1.34
N LYS A 75 -6.33 3.64 -0.64
CA LYS A 75 -7.31 2.72 -1.26
C LYS A 75 -8.38 3.45 -2.05
N TYR A 76 -8.80 4.63 -1.60
CA TYR A 76 -9.76 5.45 -2.32
C TYR A 76 -9.18 5.95 -3.65
N ILE A 77 -7.95 6.47 -3.64
CA ILE A 77 -7.27 6.98 -4.85
C ILE A 77 -6.93 5.85 -5.82
N THR A 78 -6.60 4.66 -5.33
CA THR A 78 -6.28 3.49 -6.16
C THR A 78 -7.52 2.71 -6.62
N ASN A 79 -8.74 3.15 -6.30
CA ASN A 79 -9.99 2.44 -6.54
C ASN A 79 -10.03 1.01 -5.94
N GLN A 80 -9.31 0.80 -4.84
CA GLN A 80 -9.25 -0.46 -4.09
C GLN A 80 -10.10 -0.44 -2.81
N LEU A 81 -10.79 0.67 -2.54
CA LEU A 81 -11.72 0.75 -1.42
C LEU A 81 -13.00 0.01 -1.79
N LEU A 82 -13.09 -1.26 -1.40
CA LEU A 82 -14.26 -2.10 -1.59
C LEU A 82 -15.16 -2.02 -0.35
N GLU A 83 -16.37 -1.51 -0.52
CA GLU A 83 -17.37 -1.57 0.54
C GLU A 83 -17.92 -3.01 0.63
N LYS A 84 -18.05 -3.53 1.86
CA LYS A 84 -18.57 -4.90 2.07
C LYS A 84 -19.94 -5.09 1.43
N ASP A 85 -20.77 -4.06 1.45
CA ASP A 85 -22.09 -4.06 0.83
C ASP A 85 -22.03 -4.18 -0.71
N GLU A 86 -21.01 -3.62 -1.36
CA GLU A 86 -20.80 -3.78 -2.79
C GLU A 86 -20.41 -5.20 -3.17
N ILE A 87 -19.59 -5.85 -2.34
CA ILE A 87 -19.20 -7.25 -2.53
C ILE A 87 -20.44 -8.16 -2.42
N ILE A 88 -21.28 -7.94 -1.40
CA ILE A 88 -22.50 -8.74 -1.19
C ILE A 88 -23.49 -8.52 -2.34
N LYS A 89 -23.69 -7.28 -2.79
CA LYS A 89 -24.54 -6.99 -3.95
C LYS A 89 -24.02 -7.68 -5.22
N THR A 90 -22.72 -7.58 -5.49
CA THR A 90 -22.09 -8.21 -6.65
C THR A 90 -22.28 -9.73 -6.60
N PHE A 91 -22.03 -10.35 -5.45
CA PHE A 91 -22.24 -11.79 -5.27
C PHE A 91 -23.72 -12.19 -5.43
N SER A 92 -24.64 -11.37 -4.92
CA SER A 92 -26.09 -11.59 -5.07
C SER A 92 -26.54 -11.50 -6.53
N VAL A 93 -25.98 -10.55 -7.30
CA VAL A 93 -26.21 -10.42 -8.74
C VAL A 93 -25.62 -11.62 -9.48
N MET A 94 -24.39 -12.02 -9.16
CA MET A 94 -23.73 -13.19 -9.77
C MET A 94 -24.51 -14.50 -9.52
N GLN A 95 -25.12 -14.68 -8.34
CA GLN A 95 -26.00 -15.83 -8.09
C GLN A 95 -27.27 -15.79 -8.94
N LYS A 96 -27.88 -14.62 -9.11
CA LYS A 96 -29.08 -14.45 -9.93
C LYS A 96 -28.84 -14.64 -11.42
N MET A 97 -27.63 -14.37 -11.92
CA MET A 97 -27.24 -14.55 -13.32
C MET A 97 -26.83 -15.99 -13.67
N LYS A 98 -26.67 -16.88 -12.68
CA LYS A 98 -26.40 -18.31 -12.88
C LYS A 98 -27.67 -19.15 -13.13
N VAL A 99 -28.80 -18.49 -13.43
CA VAL A 99 -30.10 -19.08 -13.76
C VAL A 99 -30.43 -18.73 -15.19
#